data_AF-A0AAV8AJL8-F1
#
_entry.id   AF-A0AAV8AJL8-F1
#
_cell.length_a   1.000
_cell.length_b   1.000
_cell.length_c   1.000
_cell.angle_alpha   90.00
_cell.angle_beta   90.00
_cell.angle_gamma   90.00
#
_symmetry.space_group_name_H-M   'P 1'
#
loop_
_entity.id
_entity.type
_entity.pdbx_description
1 polymer ?
#
loop_
_entity_poly.entity_id
_entity_poly.type
_entity_poly.pdbx_seq_one_letter_code
_entity_poly.pdbx_strand_id
1 'polypeptide(L)'
;MPSTRFLSRLFFTSPSSPSFSSHSQSQSQSQSHLQFLISSPSLLFSSPVKLDASSLNSIRFSSPFLSSRRGVASSSFSSSRMDASGDQIEASYIGQQAAKEIDEILMGPLGFSVDQLMELAGLSVAAAIAEVYKPNESRKVLVICGPGNNGGDGLVAARHLYHFGYQPVICYPKRSSSPLFSGLVTQLKSLEIPFVSEEELPPLLSDEYDLVVDAMFGFSFRGTPREPFAYLIRAVSALTYANIHHKKETKVVSIDIPSGWDVELGDPAQEDTDVQGIRPHMLVSLTAPKLCAMKFTGPHHFLGGRFVPPAIVKQFNLKIPPYPVSSMCVRIGKPPSVDISALRENYVSPELTESKVSADPFDQFKIWFDEALAAGLREPNAMALSTVGKDGKPSSRIVLLKGFDKQGFVWYTNYGSRKARELSENPRASILFHWNELNREVRIEGTVTKVSEEESKKYFHSRPRGSQLGAIVSKQSTVLPDRSAIYNAYKELEQKYCNGTEIPKPEYWGGYRLTPTLFEFWQGQPSRLHDRLQYTIREAEGKQAWLIERLAP
;
A
#
# COMPACT_ATOMS: atom_id res chain seq x y z
N MET A 1 -49.48 44.08 -38.30
CA MET A 1 -50.86 43.79 -38.75
C MET A 1 -50.80 43.24 -40.16
N PRO A 2 -51.70 42.34 -40.59
CA PRO A 2 -52.84 41.72 -39.89
C PRO A 2 -52.52 40.25 -39.50
N SER A 3 -53.28 39.43 -38.76
CA SER A 3 -54.51 39.49 -37.93
C SER A 3 -54.70 38.08 -37.32
N THR A 4 -54.72 37.89 -35.98
CA THR A 4 -55.87 37.45 -35.11
C THR A 4 -56.68 36.21 -35.58
N ARG A 5 -57.24 35.30 -34.76
CA ARG A 5 -57.37 34.97 -33.32
C ARG A 5 -58.28 33.72 -33.29
N PHE A 6 -58.19 32.83 -32.29
CA PHE A 6 -59.35 32.43 -31.45
C PHE A 6 -58.88 31.64 -30.20
N LEU A 7 -59.57 31.90 -29.09
CA LEU A 7 -59.35 31.46 -27.70
C LEU A 7 -60.24 30.26 -27.36
N SER A 8 -59.83 29.40 -26.40
CA SER A 8 -60.53 29.21 -25.12
C SER A 8 -59.88 28.14 -24.22
N ARG A 9 -59.69 28.49 -22.94
CA ARG A 9 -59.28 27.63 -21.80
C ARG A 9 -60.43 26.74 -21.30
N LEU A 10 -60.13 25.62 -20.65
CA LEU A 10 -60.91 25.08 -19.52
C LEU A 10 -60.00 24.32 -18.53
N PHE A 11 -60.37 24.44 -17.25
CA PHE A 11 -59.72 23.98 -16.01
C PHE A 11 -60.03 22.51 -15.68
N PHE A 12 -59.13 21.80 -14.97
CA PHE A 12 -59.27 21.28 -13.58
C PHE A 12 -58.28 20.13 -13.27
N THR A 13 -58.03 19.99 -11.97
CA THR A 13 -56.98 19.30 -11.21
C THR A 13 -57.19 17.81 -10.96
N SER A 14 -56.07 17.08 -10.78
CA SER A 14 -55.73 15.95 -9.87
C SER A 14 -56.69 14.75 -9.67
N PRO A 15 -56.14 13.57 -9.32
CA PRO A 15 -56.29 13.16 -7.92
C PRO A 15 -55.05 12.50 -7.31
N SER A 16 -54.90 12.69 -5.99
CA SER A 16 -53.93 12.08 -5.09
C SER A 16 -54.61 11.12 -4.11
N SER A 17 -53.95 9.98 -3.86
CA SER A 17 -53.98 9.14 -2.64
C SER A 17 -55.28 8.43 -2.25
N PRO A 18 -55.14 7.31 -1.52
CA PRO A 18 -55.74 7.31 -0.18
C PRO A 18 -54.81 6.77 0.91
N SER A 19 -54.86 7.44 2.05
CA SER A 19 -54.46 6.96 3.37
C SER A 19 -55.71 6.75 4.20
N PHE A 20 -55.85 5.67 4.97
CA PHE A 20 -56.66 5.67 6.19
C PHE A 20 -56.20 4.59 7.19
N SER A 21 -56.49 4.89 8.45
CA SER A 21 -55.91 4.44 9.70
C SER A 21 -56.77 3.41 10.49
N SER A 22 -56.06 2.59 11.29
CA SER A 22 -56.34 2.10 12.67
C SER A 22 -57.67 1.41 13.06
N HIS A 23 -57.54 0.18 13.63
CA HIS A 23 -58.08 -0.38 14.90
C HIS A 23 -58.12 -1.93 14.78
N SER A 24 -57.30 -2.73 15.47
CA SER A 24 -57.25 -3.13 16.90
C SER A 24 -57.94 -4.48 17.18
N GLN A 25 -57.27 -5.29 18.02
CA GLN A 25 -57.64 -6.59 18.63
C GLN A 25 -57.43 -7.85 17.78
N SER A 26 -56.95 -9.00 18.28
CA SER A 26 -56.22 -9.43 19.48
C SER A 26 -55.97 -10.94 19.33
N GLN A 27 -54.97 -11.48 20.07
CA GLN A 27 -54.66 -12.91 20.31
C GLN A 27 -53.88 -13.62 19.19
N SER A 28 -52.90 -14.50 19.43
CA SER A 28 -52.09 -14.92 20.59
C SER A 28 -51.13 -16.01 20.09
N GLN A 29 -50.01 -16.23 20.80
CA GLN A 29 -49.06 -17.37 20.66
C GLN A 29 -48.12 -17.29 19.44
N SER A 30 -46.81 -17.53 19.51
CA SER A 30 -45.90 -17.94 20.57
C SER A 30 -44.48 -17.56 20.14
N GLN A 31 -43.72 -16.93 21.04
CA GLN A 31 -42.30 -16.67 20.87
C GLN A 31 -41.49 -17.97 20.94
N SER A 32 -40.57 -18.18 20.01
CA SER A 32 -39.37 -19.00 20.24
C SER A 32 -38.14 -18.12 20.00
N HIS A 33 -37.45 -17.84 21.10
CA HIS A 33 -36.15 -17.21 21.15
C HIS A 33 -35.09 -18.12 20.50
N LEU A 34 -34.33 -17.61 19.53
CA LEU A 34 -33.04 -18.16 19.13
C LEU A 34 -31.94 -17.21 19.64
N GLN A 35 -31.47 -17.49 20.85
CA GLN A 35 -30.21 -16.96 21.37
C GLN A 35 -29.05 -17.62 20.61
N PHE A 36 -28.26 -16.83 19.89
CA PHE A 36 -26.93 -17.25 19.45
C PHE A 36 -25.97 -17.18 20.65
N LEU A 37 -25.74 -18.33 21.28
CA LEU A 37 -24.65 -18.57 22.21
C LEU A 37 -23.35 -18.73 21.40
N ILE A 38 -22.43 -17.77 21.52
CA ILE A 38 -21.04 -17.94 21.10
C ILE A 38 -20.32 -18.67 22.23
N SER A 39 -20.24 -19.99 22.14
CA SER A 39 -19.41 -20.84 23.00
C SER A 39 -18.07 -21.09 22.31
N SER A 40 -17.00 -20.52 22.85
CA SER A 40 -15.61 -20.79 22.48
C SER A 40 -15.21 -22.23 22.80
N PRO A 41 -14.55 -22.98 21.90
CA PRO A 41 -13.92 -24.25 22.26
C PRO A 41 -12.54 -24.00 22.86
N SER A 42 -12.41 -24.27 24.17
CA SER A 42 -11.14 -24.39 24.87
C SER A 42 -10.40 -25.65 24.40
N LEU A 43 -9.34 -25.50 23.61
CA LEU A 43 -8.42 -26.61 23.32
C LEU A 43 -7.44 -26.77 24.49
N LEU A 44 -7.61 -27.86 25.23
CA LEU A 44 -6.65 -28.40 26.19
C LEU A 44 -5.43 -28.95 25.43
N PHE A 45 -4.27 -28.31 25.57
CA PHE A 45 -2.99 -28.95 25.27
C PHE A 45 -2.30 -29.38 26.56
N SER A 46 -2.12 -30.68 26.66
CA SER A 46 -1.37 -31.40 27.68
C SER A 46 0.15 -31.22 27.52
N SER A 47 0.79 -30.87 28.64
CA SER A 47 2.16 -31.15 29.12
C SER A 47 3.39 -31.15 28.17
N PRO A 48 4.51 -30.51 28.56
CA PRO A 48 5.74 -30.48 27.77
C PRO A 48 6.55 -31.78 27.86
N VAL A 49 7.08 -32.21 26.72
CA VAL A 49 8.06 -33.28 26.56
C VAL A 49 9.40 -32.83 27.17
N LYS A 50 9.92 -33.61 28.11
CA LYS A 50 11.31 -33.54 28.60
C LYS A 50 12.23 -34.19 27.56
N LEU A 51 13.24 -33.47 27.09
CA LEU A 51 14.39 -34.06 26.40
C LEU A 51 15.50 -34.31 27.43
N ASP A 52 15.86 -35.58 27.56
CA ASP A 52 16.83 -36.08 28.51
C ASP A 52 18.25 -35.99 27.94
N ALA A 53 19.18 -35.56 28.76
CA ALA A 53 20.59 -35.41 28.44
C ALA A 53 21.36 -36.63 28.95
N SER A 54 21.70 -37.56 28.06
CA SER A 54 22.57 -38.68 28.41
C SER A 54 23.37 -39.20 27.22
N SER A 55 24.59 -38.68 27.04
CA SER A 55 25.73 -39.46 26.57
C SER A 55 27.02 -38.65 26.74
N LEU A 56 27.56 -38.70 27.96
CA LEU A 56 28.96 -38.39 28.26
C LEU A 56 29.71 -39.73 28.35
N ASN A 57 30.78 -39.84 27.57
CA ASN A 57 32.01 -40.61 27.81
C ASN A 57 32.88 -40.37 26.55
N SER A 58 34.18 -40.08 26.59
CA SER A 58 35.21 -40.02 27.61
C SER A 58 36.47 -39.53 26.85
N ILE A 59 37.38 -38.72 27.40
CA ILE A 59 38.70 -39.11 27.97
C ILE A 59 39.54 -37.83 28.13
N ARG A 60 40.40 -37.85 29.16
CA ARG A 60 41.19 -36.75 29.74
C ARG A 60 42.47 -36.37 28.99
N PHE A 61 42.83 -35.09 29.18
CA PHE A 61 44.14 -34.42 29.27
C PHE A 61 45.45 -35.16 28.97
N SER A 62 46.30 -34.50 28.18
CA SER A 62 47.71 -34.22 28.53
C SER A 62 48.35 -33.18 27.58
N SER A 63 48.86 -32.09 28.13
CA SER A 63 49.88 -31.23 27.49
C SER A 63 51.27 -31.82 27.76
N PRO A 64 52.27 -31.53 26.92
CA PRO A 64 53.31 -30.61 27.39
C PRO A 64 53.84 -29.60 26.35
N PHE A 65 54.44 -28.55 26.91
CA PHE A 65 55.16 -27.42 26.31
C PHE A 65 56.34 -27.82 25.39
N LEU A 66 56.63 -26.99 24.36
CA LEU A 66 57.87 -26.17 24.24
C LEU A 66 57.96 -25.35 22.93
N SER A 67 58.23 -24.05 23.11
CA SER A 67 58.95 -23.06 22.26
C SER A 67 58.87 -23.12 20.71
N SER A 68 58.60 -22.03 19.99
CA SER A 68 59.43 -20.81 19.97
C SER A 68 58.83 -19.63 19.17
N ARG A 69 59.12 -18.42 19.67
CA ARG A 69 59.31 -17.09 19.05
C ARG A 69 58.42 -16.57 17.89
N ARG A 70 57.64 -15.54 18.28
CA ARG A 70 57.47 -14.16 17.72
C ARG A 70 57.16 -13.96 16.22
N GLY A 71 56.00 -13.33 15.98
CA GLY A 71 55.73 -12.48 14.83
C GLY A 71 54.31 -11.89 14.89
N VAL A 72 54.19 -10.61 15.22
CA VAL A 72 52.93 -9.85 15.27
C VAL A 72 52.42 -9.62 13.84
N ALA A 73 51.16 -9.95 13.57
CA ALA A 73 50.42 -9.42 12.43
C ALA A 73 49.00 -9.06 12.88
N SER A 74 48.70 -7.77 12.79
CA SER A 74 47.41 -7.14 13.02
C SER A 74 46.35 -7.66 12.06
N SER A 75 45.30 -8.31 12.56
CA SER A 75 44.09 -8.57 11.78
C SER A 75 43.12 -7.39 11.94
N SER A 76 43.20 -6.46 11.00
CA SER A 76 42.17 -5.46 10.77
C SER A 76 40.89 -6.17 10.29
N PHE A 77 39.96 -6.42 11.21
CA PHE A 77 38.59 -6.76 10.86
C PHE A 77 37.91 -5.50 10.32
N SER A 78 37.92 -5.39 9.00
CA SER A 78 37.09 -4.46 8.23
C SER A 78 35.62 -4.83 8.45
N SER A 79 34.97 -4.23 9.44
CA SER A 79 33.52 -4.23 9.57
C SER A 79 32.93 -3.56 8.33
N SER A 80 32.22 -4.34 7.51
CA SER A 80 31.45 -3.88 6.35
C SER A 80 30.59 -2.69 6.74
N ARG A 81 30.95 -1.51 6.22
CA ARG A 81 30.07 -0.36 6.15
C ARG A 81 28.81 -0.80 5.39
N MET A 82 27.64 -0.55 5.97
CA MET A 82 26.43 -0.47 5.17
C MET A 82 26.59 0.77 4.30
N ASP A 83 27.06 0.55 3.07
CA ASP A 83 27.04 1.59 2.05
C ASP A 83 25.57 1.90 1.73
N ALA A 84 25.22 3.16 1.93
CA ALA A 84 24.03 3.78 1.35
C ALA A 84 24.34 4.20 -0.10
N SER A 85 24.86 3.28 -0.91
CA SER A 85 24.90 3.39 -2.36
C SER A 85 23.68 2.67 -2.92
N GLY A 86 23.00 3.28 -3.89
CA GLY A 86 21.89 2.70 -4.61
C GLY A 86 22.33 1.53 -5.49
N ASP A 87 22.66 0.39 -4.88
CA ASP A 87 22.80 -0.88 -5.59
C ASP A 87 21.42 -1.28 -6.09
N GLN A 88 21.19 -1.02 -7.37
CA GLN A 88 20.09 -1.63 -8.11
C GLN A 88 20.19 -3.14 -7.91
N ILE A 89 19.14 -3.75 -7.37
CA ILE A 89 19.09 -5.19 -7.21
C ILE A 89 18.95 -5.81 -8.61
N GLU A 90 20.08 -6.11 -9.23
CA GLU A 90 20.16 -6.54 -10.62
C GLU A 90 19.69 -8.00 -10.73
N ALA A 91 18.51 -8.21 -11.34
CA ALA A 91 17.99 -9.54 -11.63
C ALA A 91 18.76 -10.19 -12.79
N SER A 92 18.95 -11.52 -12.75
CA SER A 92 19.54 -12.25 -13.88
C SER A 92 18.58 -12.30 -15.07
N TYR A 93 19.12 -12.19 -16.30
CA TYR A 93 18.38 -12.39 -17.55
C TYR A 93 18.76 -13.73 -18.17
N ILE A 94 17.77 -14.48 -18.66
CA ILE A 94 17.97 -15.83 -19.20
C ILE A 94 17.55 -15.94 -20.67
N GLY A 95 18.25 -16.78 -21.43
CA GLY A 95 17.89 -17.09 -22.82
C GLY A 95 16.72 -18.05 -22.93
N GLN A 96 16.24 -18.29 -24.16
CA GLN A 96 15.06 -19.12 -24.41
C GLN A 96 15.27 -20.56 -23.94
N GLN A 97 16.48 -21.11 -24.14
CA GLN A 97 16.80 -22.49 -23.77
C GLN A 97 16.76 -22.71 -22.26
N ALA A 98 17.40 -21.82 -21.48
CA ALA A 98 17.39 -21.89 -20.02
C ALA A 98 15.97 -21.73 -19.46
N ALA A 99 15.14 -20.85 -20.04
CA ALA A 99 13.75 -20.71 -19.65
C ALA A 99 12.95 -22.01 -19.83
N LYS A 100 13.15 -22.73 -20.95
CA LYS A 100 12.51 -24.03 -21.19
C LYS A 100 12.95 -25.09 -20.19
N GLU A 101 14.25 -25.18 -19.95
CA GLU A 101 14.81 -26.15 -18.99
C GLU A 101 14.29 -25.92 -17.57
N ILE A 102 14.17 -24.67 -17.14
CA ILE A 102 13.59 -24.36 -15.82
C ILE A 102 12.14 -24.82 -15.74
N ASP A 103 11.33 -24.51 -16.75
CA ASP A 103 9.92 -24.93 -16.82
C ASP A 103 9.77 -26.45 -16.79
N GLU A 104 10.61 -27.17 -17.55
CA GLU A 104 10.65 -28.63 -17.57
C GLU A 104 11.03 -29.21 -16.20
N ILE A 105 11.98 -28.60 -15.48
CA ILE A 105 12.38 -29.06 -14.14
C ILE A 105 11.27 -28.80 -13.12
N LEU A 106 10.64 -27.63 -13.17
CA LEU A 106 9.54 -27.26 -12.27
C LEU A 106 8.37 -28.23 -12.43
N MET A 107 7.95 -28.50 -13.67
CA MET A 107 6.78 -29.33 -13.95
C MET A 107 7.06 -30.83 -13.91
N GLY A 108 8.31 -31.24 -14.11
CA GLY A 108 8.72 -32.65 -14.05
C GLY A 108 9.24 -33.02 -12.66
N PRO A 109 10.57 -33.07 -12.44
CA PRO A 109 11.20 -33.51 -11.19
C PRO A 109 10.70 -32.84 -9.91
N LEU A 110 10.28 -31.57 -9.96
CA LEU A 110 9.82 -30.84 -8.77
C LEU A 110 8.31 -30.95 -8.55
N GLY A 111 7.57 -31.52 -9.49
CA GLY A 111 6.17 -31.91 -9.33
C GLY A 111 5.16 -30.77 -9.26
N PHE A 112 5.52 -29.56 -9.69
CA PHE A 112 4.54 -28.49 -9.86
C PHE A 112 3.61 -28.81 -11.02
N SER A 113 2.31 -28.67 -10.82
CA SER A 113 1.37 -28.79 -11.92
C SER A 113 1.25 -27.48 -12.70
N VAL A 114 0.87 -27.57 -13.98
CA VAL A 114 0.73 -26.40 -14.86
C VAL A 114 -0.25 -25.37 -14.29
N ASP A 115 -1.36 -25.83 -13.73
CA ASP A 115 -2.38 -24.99 -13.09
C ASP A 115 -1.85 -24.25 -11.85
N GLN A 116 -1.00 -24.88 -11.03
CA GLN A 116 -0.38 -24.22 -9.88
C GLN A 116 0.54 -23.07 -10.32
N LEU A 117 1.42 -23.31 -11.28
CA LEU A 117 2.35 -22.30 -11.77
C LEU A 117 1.60 -21.16 -12.48
N MET A 118 0.61 -21.50 -13.31
CA MET A 118 -0.23 -20.55 -14.03
C MET A 118 -1.09 -19.71 -13.09
N GLU A 119 -1.64 -20.28 -12.02
CA GLU A 119 -2.40 -19.54 -11.01
C GLU A 119 -1.52 -18.47 -10.34
N LEU A 120 -0.30 -18.85 -9.94
CA LEU A 120 0.65 -17.95 -9.30
C LEU A 120 1.19 -16.89 -10.28
N ALA A 121 1.44 -17.28 -11.54
CA ALA A 121 1.88 -16.37 -12.59
C ALA A 121 0.82 -15.30 -12.90
N GLY A 122 -0.43 -15.70 -13.16
CA GLY A 122 -1.50 -14.76 -13.41
C GLY A 122 -1.81 -13.87 -12.19
N LEU A 123 -1.73 -14.41 -10.97
CA LEU A 123 -1.82 -13.61 -9.74
C LEU A 123 -0.69 -12.57 -9.65
N SER A 124 0.55 -12.94 -9.97
CA SER A 124 1.69 -12.01 -10.03
C SER A 124 1.45 -10.88 -11.03
N VAL A 125 0.88 -11.18 -12.20
CA VAL A 125 0.54 -10.18 -13.23
C VAL A 125 -0.53 -9.22 -12.72
N ALA A 126 -1.64 -9.74 -12.18
CA ALA A 126 -2.70 -8.92 -11.62
C ALA A 126 -2.20 -8.04 -10.47
N ALA A 127 -1.33 -8.57 -9.60
CA ALA A 127 -0.72 -7.83 -8.50
C ALA A 127 0.20 -6.70 -9.01
N ALA A 128 1.03 -6.95 -10.02
CA ALA A 128 1.89 -5.94 -10.62
C ALA A 128 1.08 -4.80 -11.25
N ILE A 129 -0.02 -5.13 -11.94
CA ILE A 129 -0.96 -4.15 -12.50
C ILE A 129 -1.56 -3.29 -11.37
N ALA A 130 -2.08 -3.91 -10.31
CA ALA A 130 -2.71 -3.21 -9.19
C ALA A 130 -1.73 -2.39 -8.32
N GLU A 131 -0.44 -2.73 -8.32
CA GLU A 131 0.58 -1.92 -7.67
C GLU A 131 0.69 -0.55 -8.33
N VAL A 132 0.62 -0.50 -9.66
CA VAL A 132 0.87 0.71 -10.46
C VAL A 132 -0.40 1.44 -10.84
N TYR A 133 -1.30 0.78 -11.55
CA TYR A 133 -2.53 1.37 -12.02
C TYR A 133 -3.58 1.15 -10.94
N LYS A 134 -4.39 2.16 -10.62
CA LYS A 134 -5.45 2.00 -9.61
C LYS A 134 -6.79 1.77 -10.31
N PRO A 135 -7.66 0.88 -9.80
CA PRO A 135 -8.96 0.62 -10.42
C PRO A 135 -9.83 1.87 -10.62
N ASN A 136 -9.65 2.89 -9.78
CA ASN A 136 -10.38 4.16 -9.87
C ASN A 136 -9.96 5.01 -11.08
N GLU A 137 -8.77 4.79 -11.61
CA GLU A 137 -8.18 5.55 -12.73
C GLU A 137 -8.14 4.72 -14.03
N SER A 138 -7.98 3.40 -13.91
CA SER A 138 -7.77 2.49 -15.02
C SER A 138 -8.67 1.28 -14.92
N ARG A 139 -9.98 1.50 -15.00
CA ARG A 139 -10.99 0.51 -14.66
C ARG A 139 -11.20 -0.56 -15.73
N LYS A 140 -11.30 -0.18 -17.00
CA LYS A 140 -11.60 -1.08 -18.12
C LYS A 140 -10.32 -1.69 -18.69
N VAL A 141 -10.22 -3.01 -18.64
CA VAL A 141 -9.00 -3.74 -19.02
C VAL A 141 -9.31 -4.74 -20.12
N LEU A 142 -8.72 -4.57 -21.31
CA LEU A 142 -8.76 -5.61 -22.34
C LEU A 142 -7.64 -6.61 -22.09
N VAL A 143 -7.94 -7.91 -22.02
CA VAL A 143 -6.95 -8.99 -21.91
C VAL A 143 -7.00 -9.82 -23.17
N ILE A 144 -5.91 -9.78 -23.95
CA ILE A 144 -5.80 -10.48 -25.23
C ILE A 144 -5.01 -11.77 -25.01
N CYS A 145 -5.72 -12.89 -24.98
CA CYS A 145 -5.14 -14.20 -24.66
C CYS A 145 -4.75 -14.97 -25.92
N GLY A 146 -3.54 -15.54 -25.92
CA GLY A 146 -3.09 -16.46 -26.95
C GLY A 146 -3.45 -17.92 -26.68
N PRO A 147 -3.12 -18.83 -27.60
CA PRO A 147 -3.60 -20.21 -27.54
C PRO A 147 -2.86 -21.10 -26.53
N GLY A 148 -1.74 -20.64 -25.97
CA GLY A 148 -0.87 -21.42 -25.08
C GLY A 148 -0.84 -20.90 -23.63
N ASN A 149 0.22 -21.26 -22.90
CA ASN A 149 0.36 -20.95 -21.47
C ASN A 149 0.26 -19.45 -21.16
N ASN A 150 0.89 -18.58 -21.96
CA ASN A 150 0.81 -17.13 -21.76
C ASN A 150 -0.65 -16.62 -21.80
N GLY A 151 -1.47 -17.20 -22.67
CA GLY A 151 -2.90 -16.89 -22.70
C GLY A 151 -3.64 -17.38 -21.47
N GLY A 152 -3.25 -18.54 -20.93
CA GLY A 152 -3.73 -19.05 -19.65
C GLY A 152 -3.37 -18.13 -18.47
N ASP A 153 -2.13 -17.64 -18.43
CA ASP A 153 -1.68 -16.63 -17.46
C ASP A 153 -2.54 -15.36 -17.56
N GLY A 154 -2.86 -14.92 -18.78
CA GLY A 154 -3.80 -13.83 -19.05
C GLY A 154 -5.21 -14.09 -18.52
N LEU A 155 -5.76 -15.29 -18.73
CA LEU A 155 -7.09 -15.67 -18.22
C LEU A 155 -7.12 -15.65 -16.68
N VAL A 156 -6.08 -16.17 -16.02
CA VAL A 156 -5.93 -16.10 -14.56
C VAL A 156 -5.80 -14.66 -14.09
N ALA A 157 -4.95 -13.86 -14.75
CA ALA A 157 -4.75 -12.45 -14.41
C ALA A 157 -6.08 -11.68 -14.50
N ALA A 158 -6.88 -11.90 -15.54
CA ALA A 158 -8.19 -11.27 -15.68
C ALA A 158 -9.14 -11.61 -14.53
N ARG A 159 -9.18 -12.87 -14.08
CA ARG A 159 -9.99 -13.28 -12.92
C ARG A 159 -9.56 -12.54 -11.65
N HIS A 160 -8.26 -12.44 -11.39
CA HIS A 160 -7.76 -11.70 -10.21
C HIS A 160 -8.00 -10.20 -10.33
N LEU A 161 -7.84 -9.61 -11.51
CA LEU A 161 -8.15 -8.20 -11.76
C LEU A 161 -9.62 -7.88 -11.44
N TYR A 162 -10.55 -8.76 -11.79
CA TYR A 162 -11.96 -8.61 -11.38
C TYR A 162 -12.09 -8.51 -9.84
N HIS A 163 -11.45 -9.43 -9.11
CA HIS A 163 -11.46 -9.40 -7.64
C HIS A 163 -10.73 -8.19 -7.04
N PHE A 164 -9.81 -7.58 -7.79
CA PHE A 164 -9.13 -6.33 -7.40
C PHE A 164 -9.92 -5.07 -7.76
N GLY A 165 -11.13 -5.19 -8.33
CA GLY A 165 -12.03 -4.08 -8.61
C GLY A 165 -11.99 -3.54 -10.05
N TYR A 166 -11.26 -4.20 -10.95
CA TYR A 166 -11.24 -3.85 -12.37
C TYR A 166 -12.45 -4.42 -13.12
N GLN A 167 -12.65 -3.95 -14.35
CA GLN A 167 -13.62 -4.45 -15.32
C GLN A 167 -12.87 -5.07 -16.51
N PRO A 168 -12.40 -6.32 -16.38
CA PRO A 168 -11.73 -7.00 -17.47
C PRO A 168 -12.71 -7.38 -18.60
N VAL A 169 -12.22 -7.39 -19.83
CA VAL A 169 -12.86 -7.91 -21.04
C VAL A 169 -11.86 -8.82 -21.74
N ILE A 170 -12.28 -10.00 -22.20
CA ILE A 170 -11.37 -11.00 -22.77
C ILE A 170 -11.51 -11.07 -24.29
N CYS A 171 -10.40 -10.90 -25.01
CA CYS A 171 -10.28 -11.32 -26.40
C CYS A 171 -9.49 -12.62 -26.47
N TYR A 172 -10.17 -13.75 -26.72
CA TYR A 172 -9.53 -15.08 -26.77
C TYR A 172 -9.87 -15.83 -28.07
N PRO A 173 -9.22 -15.47 -29.19
CA PRO A 173 -9.63 -15.86 -30.54
C PRO A 173 -9.35 -17.34 -30.86
N LYS A 174 -8.22 -17.89 -30.38
CA LYS A 174 -7.87 -19.31 -30.56
C LYS A 174 -7.75 -20.00 -29.21
N ARG A 175 -8.75 -20.81 -28.88
CA ARG A 175 -8.85 -21.48 -27.58
C ARG A 175 -8.25 -22.89 -27.63
N SER A 176 -7.50 -23.24 -26.59
CA SER A 176 -7.04 -24.60 -26.39
C SER A 176 -8.21 -25.51 -26.00
N SER A 177 -8.23 -26.74 -26.52
CA SER A 177 -9.23 -27.76 -26.17
C SER A 177 -8.89 -28.50 -24.87
N SER A 178 -7.80 -28.14 -24.19
CA SER A 178 -7.41 -28.78 -22.94
C SER A 178 -8.39 -28.44 -21.80
N PRO A 179 -8.71 -29.41 -20.91
CA PRO A 179 -9.58 -29.21 -19.74
C PRO A 179 -9.19 -28.01 -18.88
N LEU A 180 -7.89 -27.73 -18.75
CA LEU A 180 -7.37 -26.59 -17.99
C LEU A 180 -7.94 -25.26 -18.50
N PHE A 181 -7.81 -25.00 -19.80
CA PHE A 181 -8.24 -23.74 -20.40
C PHE A 181 -9.76 -23.61 -20.43
N SER A 182 -10.49 -24.70 -20.68
CA SER A 182 -11.95 -24.70 -20.54
C SER A 182 -12.40 -24.41 -19.11
N GLY A 183 -11.65 -24.88 -18.10
CA GLY A 183 -11.88 -24.56 -16.69
C GLY A 183 -11.71 -23.06 -16.42
N LEU A 184 -10.60 -22.47 -16.88
CA LEU A 184 -10.35 -21.02 -16.73
C LEU A 184 -11.42 -20.16 -17.41
N VAL A 185 -11.85 -20.54 -18.62
CA VAL A 185 -12.96 -19.85 -19.30
C VAL A 185 -14.26 -19.96 -18.50
N THR A 186 -14.54 -21.12 -17.91
CA THR A 186 -15.73 -21.33 -17.08
C THR A 186 -15.70 -20.46 -15.82
N GLN A 187 -14.53 -20.34 -15.16
CA GLN A 187 -14.34 -19.46 -14.01
C GLN A 187 -14.61 -17.99 -14.38
N LEU A 188 -14.06 -17.51 -15.49
CA LEU A 188 -14.29 -16.12 -15.94
C LEU A 188 -15.76 -15.85 -16.27
N LYS A 189 -16.43 -16.79 -16.95
CA LYS A 189 -17.86 -16.70 -17.23
C LYS A 189 -18.73 -16.68 -15.96
N SER A 190 -18.32 -17.42 -14.92
CA SER A 190 -19.03 -17.42 -13.63
C SER A 190 -18.98 -16.07 -12.90
N LEU A 191 -18.02 -15.22 -13.26
CA LEU A 191 -17.88 -13.84 -12.78
C LEU A 191 -18.51 -12.81 -13.75
N GLU A 192 -19.21 -13.29 -14.78
CA GLU A 192 -19.82 -12.47 -15.83
C GLU A 192 -18.82 -11.58 -16.59
N ILE A 193 -17.54 -12.01 -16.65
CA ILE A 193 -16.52 -11.31 -17.41
C ILE A 193 -16.79 -11.51 -18.91
N PRO A 194 -16.97 -10.42 -19.70
CA PRO A 194 -17.33 -10.52 -21.11
C PRO A 194 -16.17 -11.06 -21.96
N PHE A 195 -16.54 -11.83 -22.99
CA PHE A 195 -15.63 -12.26 -24.04
C PHE A 195 -16.07 -11.60 -25.35
N VAL A 196 -15.12 -10.99 -26.06
CA VAL A 196 -15.31 -10.36 -27.36
C VAL A 196 -14.45 -11.05 -28.41
N SER A 197 -14.89 -11.07 -29.66
CA SER A 197 -14.05 -11.51 -30.79
C SER A 197 -13.13 -10.39 -31.25
N GLU A 198 -12.11 -10.74 -32.03
CA GLU A 198 -11.18 -9.78 -32.63
C GLU A 198 -11.87 -8.80 -33.59
N GLU A 199 -13.00 -9.18 -34.20
CA GLU A 199 -13.80 -8.33 -35.08
C GLU A 199 -14.71 -7.36 -34.33
N GLU A 200 -15.03 -7.64 -33.06
CA GLU A 200 -15.85 -6.79 -32.19
C GLU A 200 -15.04 -5.70 -31.48
N LEU A 201 -13.71 -5.73 -31.59
CA LEU A 201 -12.84 -4.73 -30.99
C LEU A 201 -12.99 -3.37 -31.69
N PRO A 202 -12.93 -2.25 -30.95
CA PRO A 202 -12.99 -0.93 -31.54
C PRO A 202 -11.77 -0.68 -32.46
N PRO A 203 -11.90 0.12 -33.53
CA PRO A 203 -10.79 0.45 -34.41
C PRO A 203 -9.58 1.04 -33.68
N LEU A 204 -9.85 1.82 -32.63
CA LEU A 204 -8.87 2.35 -31.69
C LEU A 204 -9.18 1.78 -30.30
N LEU A 205 -8.30 0.92 -29.80
CA LEU A 205 -8.46 0.31 -28.47
C LEU A 205 -8.52 1.37 -27.34
N SER A 206 -7.96 2.55 -27.58
CA SER A 206 -7.96 3.66 -26.61
C SER A 206 -9.32 4.31 -26.37
N ASP A 207 -10.28 4.09 -27.27
CA ASP A 207 -11.63 4.64 -27.12
C ASP A 207 -12.39 3.96 -25.97
N GLU A 208 -12.11 2.68 -25.71
CA GLU A 208 -12.84 1.89 -24.74
C GLU A 208 -12.02 1.44 -23.53
N TYR A 209 -10.73 1.16 -23.71
CA TYR A 209 -9.93 0.49 -22.71
C TYR A 209 -8.88 1.42 -22.09
N ASP A 210 -8.78 1.37 -20.76
CA ASP A 210 -7.73 2.08 -20.01
C ASP A 210 -6.40 1.32 -20.07
N LEU A 211 -6.48 -0.02 -20.02
CA LEU A 211 -5.35 -0.94 -20.06
C LEU A 211 -5.58 -2.02 -21.10
N VAL A 212 -4.49 -2.41 -21.78
CA VAL A 212 -4.46 -3.61 -22.63
C VAL A 212 -3.39 -4.54 -22.11
N VAL A 213 -3.78 -5.76 -21.74
CA VAL A 213 -2.89 -6.84 -21.31
C VAL A 213 -2.61 -7.74 -22.51
N ASP A 214 -1.36 -7.70 -22.95
CA ASP A 214 -0.78 -8.57 -23.96
C ASP A 214 -0.39 -9.90 -23.32
N ALA A 215 -1.25 -10.90 -23.52
CA ALA A 215 -1.08 -12.29 -23.08
C ALA A 215 -1.05 -13.25 -24.29
N MET A 216 -0.60 -12.79 -25.46
CA MET A 216 -0.68 -13.59 -26.70
C MET A 216 0.42 -14.63 -26.81
N PHE A 217 1.69 -14.24 -26.73
CA PHE A 217 2.83 -15.13 -26.92
C PHE A 217 3.87 -14.96 -25.82
N GLY A 218 4.23 -16.07 -25.17
CA GLY A 218 5.30 -16.12 -24.17
C GLY A 218 6.62 -16.63 -24.77
N PHE A 219 7.63 -16.83 -23.91
CA PHE A 219 8.99 -17.22 -24.31
C PHE A 219 9.12 -18.50 -25.14
N SER A 220 8.12 -19.38 -25.14
CA SER A 220 8.16 -20.65 -25.88
C SER A 220 7.77 -20.52 -27.36
N PHE A 221 7.19 -19.39 -27.77
CA PHE A 221 6.75 -19.15 -29.14
C PHE A 221 7.94 -19.11 -30.13
N ARG A 222 7.69 -19.55 -31.36
CA ARG A 222 8.66 -19.54 -32.47
C ARG A 222 7.97 -19.18 -33.78
N GLY A 223 8.69 -18.41 -34.61
CA GLY A 223 8.26 -18.02 -35.95
C GLY A 223 7.45 -16.74 -35.99
N THR A 224 6.83 -16.46 -37.13
CA THR A 224 6.05 -15.24 -37.36
C THR A 224 4.60 -15.43 -36.88
N PRO A 225 4.03 -14.48 -36.11
CA PRO A 225 2.61 -14.48 -35.77
C PRO A 225 1.73 -14.59 -37.01
N ARG A 226 0.74 -15.49 -36.97
CA ARG A 226 -0.28 -15.65 -38.02
C ARG A 226 -1.58 -14.98 -37.60
N GLU A 227 -2.45 -14.69 -38.56
CA GLU A 227 -3.79 -14.16 -38.26
C GLU A 227 -4.59 -15.12 -37.35
N PRO A 228 -5.39 -14.58 -36.42
CA PRO A 228 -5.70 -13.16 -36.19
C PRO A 228 -4.68 -12.41 -35.30
N PHE A 229 -3.64 -13.09 -34.80
CA PHE A 229 -2.70 -12.47 -33.85
C PHE A 229 -1.76 -11.45 -34.49
N ALA A 230 -1.48 -11.56 -35.79
CA ALA A 230 -0.71 -10.54 -36.51
C ALA A 230 -1.48 -9.22 -36.55
N TYR A 231 -2.79 -9.25 -36.81
CA TYR A 231 -3.67 -8.09 -36.69
C TYR A 231 -3.69 -7.52 -35.27
N LEU A 232 -3.90 -8.36 -34.25
CA LEU A 232 -3.96 -7.92 -32.85
C LEU A 232 -2.64 -7.26 -32.38
N ILE A 233 -1.49 -7.80 -32.78
CA ILE A 233 -0.19 -7.19 -32.49
C ILE A 233 -0.10 -5.79 -33.13
N ARG A 234 -0.52 -5.62 -34.38
CA ARG A 234 -0.55 -4.30 -35.04
C ARG A 234 -1.49 -3.32 -34.31
N ALA A 235 -2.67 -3.79 -33.90
CA ALA A 235 -3.64 -2.97 -33.17
C ALA A 235 -3.09 -2.50 -31.82
N VAL A 236 -2.38 -3.36 -31.08
CA VAL A 236 -1.72 -2.99 -29.83
C VAL A 236 -0.53 -2.06 -30.06
N SER A 237 0.33 -2.33 -31.06
CA SER A 237 1.45 -1.44 -31.39
C SER A 237 1.00 -0.03 -31.77
N ALA A 238 -0.16 0.12 -32.43
CA ALA A 238 -0.70 1.42 -32.82
C ALA A 238 -0.99 2.35 -31.62
N LEU A 239 -1.29 1.79 -30.43
CA LEU A 239 -1.51 2.57 -29.20
C LEU A 239 -0.28 3.37 -28.78
N THR A 240 0.92 2.87 -29.06
CA THR A 240 2.17 3.56 -28.74
C THR A 240 2.32 4.87 -29.55
N TYR A 241 1.72 4.97 -30.75
CA TYR A 241 1.85 6.13 -31.64
C TYR A 241 0.68 7.12 -31.56
N ALA A 242 -0.51 6.65 -31.21
CA ALA A 242 -1.72 7.47 -31.13
C ALA A 242 -1.67 8.56 -30.03
N ASN A 243 -0.70 8.48 -29.12
CA ASN A 243 -0.55 9.36 -27.96
C ASN A 243 -0.19 10.84 -28.28
N ILE A 244 -0.06 11.20 -29.55
CA ILE A 244 0.27 12.58 -29.97
C ILE A 244 -0.98 13.48 -30.07
N HIS A 245 -2.19 12.92 -30.16
CA HIS A 245 -3.42 13.71 -30.42
C HIS A 245 -4.64 13.44 -29.51
N HIS A 246 -4.59 12.46 -28.61
CA HIS A 246 -5.75 12.07 -27.77
C HIS A 246 -5.58 12.43 -26.28
N LYS A 247 -6.70 12.75 -25.61
CA LYS A 247 -6.75 13.17 -24.19
C LYS A 247 -6.53 12.04 -23.18
N LYS A 248 -6.55 10.77 -23.60
CA LYS A 248 -6.52 9.59 -22.73
C LYS A 248 -5.48 8.59 -23.24
N GLU A 249 -4.54 8.22 -22.37
CA GLU A 249 -3.41 7.36 -22.72
C GLU A 249 -3.68 5.93 -22.25
N THR A 250 -3.93 5.01 -23.18
CA THR A 250 -4.11 3.59 -22.87
C THR A 250 -2.76 2.92 -22.65
N LYS A 251 -2.59 2.24 -21.52
CA LYS A 251 -1.32 1.61 -21.17
C LYS A 251 -1.30 0.13 -21.56
N VAL A 252 -0.20 -0.30 -22.16
CA VAL A 252 0.01 -1.70 -22.54
C VAL A 252 0.85 -2.42 -21.48
N VAL A 253 0.40 -3.61 -21.10
CA VAL A 253 1.07 -4.51 -20.14
C VAL A 253 1.37 -5.84 -20.84
N SER A 254 2.63 -6.22 -20.99
CA SER A 254 2.99 -7.53 -21.57
C SER A 254 3.32 -8.54 -20.49
N ILE A 255 2.74 -9.73 -20.60
CA ILE A 255 3.04 -10.88 -19.75
C ILE A 255 4.24 -11.61 -20.33
N ASP A 256 5.25 -11.78 -19.49
CA ASP A 256 6.49 -12.51 -19.71
C ASP A 256 7.47 -11.88 -20.70
N ILE A 257 7.03 -11.74 -21.95
CA ILE A 257 7.71 -11.05 -23.06
C ILE A 257 6.68 -10.26 -23.88
N PRO A 258 7.05 -9.16 -24.54
CA PRO A 258 6.15 -8.49 -25.48
C PRO A 258 5.89 -9.39 -26.70
N SER A 259 4.61 -9.62 -27.02
CA SER A 259 4.25 -10.51 -28.12
C SER A 259 4.78 -10.01 -29.45
N GLY A 260 5.43 -10.92 -30.20
CA GLY A 260 6.08 -10.61 -31.47
C GLY A 260 7.56 -10.25 -31.34
N TRP A 261 8.09 -10.06 -30.13
CA TRP A 261 9.53 -9.92 -29.92
C TRP A 261 10.24 -11.27 -30.02
N ASP A 262 11.47 -11.24 -30.51
CA ASP A 262 12.41 -12.35 -30.31
C ASP A 262 12.80 -12.42 -28.83
N VAL A 263 12.85 -13.64 -28.29
CA VAL A 263 13.04 -13.91 -26.85
C VAL A 263 14.40 -13.45 -26.33
N GLU A 264 15.39 -13.31 -27.21
CA GLU A 264 16.74 -12.90 -26.84
C GLU A 264 17.13 -11.55 -27.45
N LEU A 265 16.79 -11.31 -28.71
CA LEU A 265 17.19 -10.11 -29.44
C LEU A 265 16.25 -8.92 -29.22
N GLY A 266 15.02 -9.17 -28.76
CA GLY A 266 13.99 -8.13 -28.61
C GLY A 266 13.17 -7.92 -29.88
N ASP A 267 12.68 -6.70 -30.07
CA ASP A 267 11.86 -6.35 -31.23
C ASP A 267 12.59 -6.70 -32.55
N PRO A 268 12.06 -7.60 -33.40
CA PRO A 268 12.68 -7.96 -34.67
C PRO A 268 12.67 -6.80 -35.68
N ALA A 269 11.85 -5.77 -35.45
CA ALA A 269 11.86 -4.55 -36.23
C ALA A 269 13.17 -3.78 -35.98
N GLN A 270 14.10 -3.89 -36.93
CA GLN A 270 15.25 -2.98 -36.98
C GLN A 270 14.77 -1.57 -37.32
N GLU A 271 15.59 -0.55 -37.00
CA GLU A 271 15.32 0.89 -37.19
C GLU A 271 14.87 1.27 -38.63
N ASP A 272 15.00 0.37 -39.60
CA ASP A 272 14.71 0.55 -41.04
C ASP A 272 13.40 -0.12 -41.55
N THR A 273 12.51 -0.60 -40.67
CA THR A 273 11.20 -1.15 -41.08
C THR A 273 10.03 -0.34 -40.51
N ASP A 274 9.05 0.02 -41.35
CA ASP A 274 7.82 0.75 -40.98
C ASP A 274 6.89 -0.03 -40.01
N VAL A 275 7.26 -1.24 -39.60
CA VAL A 275 6.46 -2.10 -38.71
C VAL A 275 7.20 -2.28 -37.40
N GLN A 276 6.94 -1.41 -36.41
CA GLN A 276 7.50 -1.52 -35.06
C GLN A 276 6.66 -2.47 -34.18
N GLY A 277 7.34 -3.26 -33.34
CA GLY A 277 6.72 -4.19 -32.40
C GLY A 277 6.06 -3.49 -31.20
N ILE A 278 5.39 -4.27 -30.36
CA ILE A 278 4.70 -3.76 -29.16
C ILE A 278 5.72 -3.08 -28.24
N ARG A 279 5.39 -1.88 -27.75
CA ARG A 279 6.18 -1.14 -26.74
C ARG A 279 5.36 -1.01 -25.46
N PRO A 280 5.45 -2.00 -24.55
CA PRO A 280 4.63 -1.97 -23.36
C PRO A 280 5.07 -0.89 -22.38
N HIS A 281 4.11 -0.31 -21.67
CA HIS A 281 4.37 0.56 -20.52
C HIS A 281 4.80 -0.25 -19.29
N MET A 282 4.30 -1.50 -19.20
CA MET A 282 4.71 -2.45 -18.16
C MET A 282 5.09 -3.80 -18.75
N LEU A 283 6.21 -4.36 -18.31
CA LEU A 283 6.58 -5.75 -18.56
C LEU A 283 6.56 -6.52 -17.23
N VAL A 284 5.86 -7.65 -17.19
CA VAL A 284 5.87 -8.57 -16.04
C VAL A 284 6.58 -9.84 -16.46
N SER A 285 7.88 -9.94 -16.19
CA SER A 285 8.65 -11.16 -16.43
C SER A 285 8.28 -12.23 -15.41
N LEU A 286 8.04 -13.46 -15.86
CA LEU A 286 7.72 -14.59 -14.98
C LEU A 286 8.95 -15.48 -14.77
N THR A 287 9.11 -16.00 -13.55
CA THR A 287 10.22 -16.88 -13.11
C THR A 287 11.58 -16.17 -13.09
N ALA A 288 12.05 -15.71 -14.25
CA ALA A 288 13.18 -14.83 -14.45
C ALA A 288 12.98 -14.01 -15.75
N PRO A 289 13.50 -12.77 -15.82
CA PRO A 289 13.50 -11.98 -17.04
C PRO A 289 14.16 -12.72 -18.22
N LYS A 290 13.53 -12.65 -19.40
CA LYS A 290 14.13 -13.13 -20.65
C LYS A 290 15.10 -12.10 -21.20
N LEU A 291 16.11 -12.53 -21.96
CA LEU A 291 17.14 -11.65 -22.53
C LEU A 291 16.55 -10.47 -23.32
N CYS A 292 15.43 -10.65 -24.03
CA CYS A 292 14.74 -9.56 -24.72
C CYS A 292 14.32 -8.40 -23.79
N ALA A 293 14.07 -8.67 -22.51
CA ALA A 293 13.68 -7.66 -21.53
C ALA A 293 14.80 -6.64 -21.26
N MET A 294 16.06 -6.93 -21.64
CA MET A 294 17.13 -5.93 -21.60
C MET A 294 16.89 -4.76 -22.57
N LYS A 295 16.03 -4.96 -23.59
CA LYS A 295 15.61 -3.94 -24.56
C LYS A 295 14.31 -3.24 -24.16
N PHE A 296 13.72 -3.60 -23.02
CA PHE A 296 12.53 -2.95 -22.51
C PHE A 296 12.83 -1.51 -22.07
N THR A 297 12.03 -0.57 -22.54
CA THR A 297 12.20 0.87 -22.28
C THR A 297 11.01 1.48 -21.53
N GLY A 298 9.98 0.69 -21.22
CA GLY A 298 8.83 1.18 -20.46
C GLY A 298 9.18 1.50 -19.01
N PRO A 299 8.34 2.30 -18.31
CA PRO A 299 8.63 2.76 -16.95
C PRO A 299 8.48 1.69 -15.87
N HIS A 300 7.88 0.54 -16.17
CA HIS A 300 7.56 -0.46 -15.15
C HIS A 300 7.99 -1.87 -15.56
N HIS A 301 9.04 -2.38 -14.94
CA HIS A 301 9.45 -3.78 -15.12
C HIS A 301 9.33 -4.51 -13.79
N PHE A 302 8.50 -5.55 -13.77
CA PHE A 302 8.27 -6.41 -12.63
C PHE A 302 8.77 -7.82 -12.90
N LEU A 303 9.22 -8.47 -11.83
CA LEU A 303 9.44 -9.90 -11.75
C LEU A 303 8.32 -10.53 -10.93
N GLY A 304 7.60 -11.47 -11.54
CA GLY A 304 6.57 -12.30 -10.93
C GLY A 304 6.96 -13.79 -10.92
N GLY A 305 6.03 -14.65 -10.52
CA GLY A 305 6.29 -16.08 -10.39
C GLY A 305 7.15 -16.40 -9.17
N ARG A 306 6.69 -15.97 -7.98
CA ARG A 306 7.36 -16.19 -6.69
C ARG A 306 7.20 -17.65 -6.22
N PHE A 307 7.77 -18.58 -6.99
CA PHE A 307 7.75 -20.03 -6.71
C PHE A 307 9.09 -20.71 -7.02
N VAL A 308 10.10 -19.97 -7.52
CA VAL A 308 11.40 -20.53 -7.92
C VAL A 308 12.16 -21.11 -6.72
N PRO A 309 12.40 -22.43 -6.66
CA PRO A 309 13.08 -23.03 -5.52
C PRO A 309 14.57 -22.68 -5.49
N PRO A 310 15.21 -22.63 -4.29
CA PRO A 310 16.65 -22.32 -4.17
C PRO A 310 17.57 -23.24 -5.00
N ALA A 311 17.16 -24.49 -5.26
CA ALA A 311 17.90 -25.42 -6.11
C ALA A 311 18.00 -24.91 -7.56
N ILE A 312 16.91 -24.39 -8.13
CA ILE A 312 16.89 -23.77 -9.47
C ILE A 312 17.74 -22.51 -9.47
N VAL A 313 17.58 -21.66 -8.45
CA VAL A 313 18.37 -20.43 -8.30
C VAL A 313 19.87 -20.74 -8.34
N LYS A 314 20.31 -21.77 -7.63
CA LYS A 314 21.71 -22.22 -7.61
C LYS A 314 22.14 -22.84 -8.95
N GLN A 315 21.31 -23.71 -9.53
CA GLN A 315 21.62 -24.43 -10.76
C GLN A 315 21.81 -23.50 -11.96
N PHE A 316 20.95 -22.48 -12.09
CA PHE A 316 20.99 -21.53 -13.19
C PHE A 316 21.69 -20.21 -12.83
N ASN A 317 22.31 -20.13 -11.64
CA ASN A 317 22.99 -18.93 -11.13
C ASN A 317 22.13 -17.66 -11.22
N LEU A 318 20.86 -17.78 -10.81
CA LEU A 318 19.89 -16.70 -10.88
C LEU A 318 20.09 -15.72 -9.72
N LYS A 319 20.10 -14.44 -10.02
CA LYS A 319 19.93 -13.36 -9.05
C LYS A 319 18.44 -13.02 -9.02
N ILE A 320 17.75 -13.40 -7.96
CA ILE A 320 16.34 -13.07 -7.75
C ILE A 320 16.25 -12.05 -6.59
N PRO A 321 15.73 -10.84 -6.83
CA PRO A 321 15.52 -9.86 -5.79
C PRO A 321 14.57 -10.37 -4.70
N PRO A 322 14.74 -9.93 -3.44
CA PRO A 322 13.83 -10.29 -2.37
C PRO A 322 12.44 -9.69 -2.63
N TYR A 323 11.42 -10.54 -2.62
CA TYR A 323 10.03 -10.10 -2.73
C TYR A 323 9.59 -9.46 -1.40
N PRO A 324 9.01 -8.24 -1.42
CA PRO A 324 8.55 -7.58 -0.20
C PRO A 324 7.40 -8.35 0.46
N VAL A 325 7.56 -8.72 1.73
CA VAL A 325 6.50 -9.29 2.58
C VAL A 325 5.77 -10.44 1.86
N SER A 326 4.47 -10.28 1.60
CA SER A 326 3.58 -11.24 0.94
C SER A 326 3.37 -10.94 -0.55
N SER A 327 4.11 -10.00 -1.14
CA SER A 327 3.96 -9.64 -2.55
C SER A 327 4.30 -10.82 -3.45
N MET A 328 3.52 -10.97 -4.53
CA MET A 328 3.74 -11.95 -5.59
C MET A 328 4.55 -11.39 -6.76
N CYS A 329 4.89 -10.10 -6.72
CA CYS A 329 5.72 -9.43 -7.70
C CYS A 329 6.74 -8.50 -7.01
N VAL A 330 7.82 -8.18 -7.71
CA VAL A 330 8.83 -7.21 -7.26
C VAL A 330 9.30 -6.39 -8.44
N ARG A 331 9.43 -5.08 -8.25
CA ARG A 331 9.93 -4.17 -9.30
C ARG A 331 11.43 -4.36 -9.48
N ILE A 332 11.86 -4.54 -10.73
CA ILE A 332 13.27 -4.78 -11.10
C ILE A 332 13.83 -3.76 -12.10
N GLY A 333 12.97 -2.96 -12.74
CA GLY A 333 13.39 -1.87 -13.63
C GLY A 333 13.87 -0.63 -12.90
N LYS A 334 14.52 0.30 -13.63
CA LYS A 334 14.83 1.63 -13.10
C LYS A 334 13.54 2.29 -12.60
N PRO A 335 13.52 2.86 -11.39
CA PRO A 335 12.35 3.63 -10.96
C PRO A 335 12.10 4.76 -11.97
N PRO A 336 10.84 5.04 -12.33
CA PRO A 336 10.55 6.08 -13.30
C PRO A 336 11.13 7.40 -12.81
N SER A 337 11.66 8.21 -13.73
CA SER A 337 11.97 9.61 -13.44
C SER A 337 10.64 10.33 -13.21
N VAL A 338 10.31 10.60 -11.95
CA VAL A 338 9.08 11.27 -11.58
C VAL A 338 9.26 12.77 -11.76
N ASP A 339 8.49 13.38 -12.65
CA ASP A 339 8.28 14.82 -12.62
C ASP A 339 7.43 15.14 -11.38
N ILE A 340 8.08 15.70 -10.35
CA ILE A 340 7.43 16.06 -9.09
C ILE A 340 6.24 17.02 -9.33
N SER A 341 6.31 17.86 -10.37
CA SER A 341 5.25 18.82 -10.68
C SER A 341 3.96 18.16 -11.19
N ALA A 342 4.07 16.93 -11.69
CA ALA A 342 3.00 16.11 -12.26
C ALA A 342 2.35 15.15 -11.25
N LEU A 343 2.86 15.04 -10.01
CA LEU A 343 2.27 14.22 -8.92
C LEU A 343 0.96 14.81 -8.36
N ARG A 344 0.16 15.46 -9.19
CA ARG A 344 -1.06 16.14 -8.77
C ARG A 344 -2.19 15.13 -8.63
N GLU A 345 -2.65 14.95 -7.40
CA GLU A 345 -3.86 14.16 -7.12
C GLU A 345 -5.10 15.07 -7.13
N ASN A 346 -6.21 14.54 -7.66
CA ASN A 346 -7.51 15.19 -7.62
C ASN A 346 -8.26 14.70 -6.37
N TYR A 347 -8.32 15.53 -5.34
CA TYR A 347 -9.06 15.21 -4.11
C TYR A 347 -10.55 15.17 -4.38
N VAL A 348 -11.24 14.08 -4.04
CA VAL A 348 -12.70 13.99 -4.07
C VAL A 348 -13.18 13.84 -2.63
N SER A 349 -13.79 14.90 -2.09
CA SER A 349 -14.22 14.92 -0.68
C SER A 349 -15.56 15.64 -0.50
N PRO A 350 -16.29 15.38 0.59
CA PRO A 350 -17.45 16.18 0.97
C PRO A 350 -17.08 17.66 1.21
N GLU A 351 -17.99 18.57 0.88
CA GLU A 351 -17.84 20.00 1.19
C GLU A 351 -17.86 20.28 2.70
N LEU A 352 -16.94 21.13 3.15
CA LEU A 352 -16.88 21.62 4.53
C LEU A 352 -17.42 23.06 4.60
N THR A 353 -18.63 23.21 5.14
CA THR A 353 -19.30 24.51 5.29
C THR A 353 -19.51 24.86 6.76
N GLU A 354 -19.61 26.16 7.03
CA GLU A 354 -19.79 26.78 8.35
C GLU A 354 -21.05 26.25 9.04
N SER A 355 -22.09 25.93 8.26
CA SER A 355 -23.35 25.37 8.76
C SER A 355 -23.30 23.88 9.09
N LYS A 356 -22.28 23.16 8.58
CA LYS A 356 -22.12 21.70 8.75
C LYS A 356 -21.16 21.34 9.89
N VAL A 357 -20.39 22.30 10.38
CA VAL A 357 -19.43 22.08 11.45
C VAL A 357 -20.01 22.39 12.83
N SER A 358 -19.47 21.72 13.84
CA SER A 358 -19.79 22.02 15.24
C SER A 358 -19.33 23.44 15.62
N ALA A 359 -20.12 24.15 16.42
CA ALA A 359 -19.73 25.44 16.99
C ALA A 359 -18.51 25.33 17.91
N ASP A 360 -18.32 24.17 18.55
CA ASP A 360 -17.17 23.89 19.39
C ASP A 360 -16.12 23.08 18.61
N PRO A 361 -14.88 23.59 18.46
CA PRO A 361 -13.84 22.93 17.67
C PRO A 361 -13.33 21.62 18.30
N PHE A 362 -13.47 21.41 19.61
CA PHE A 362 -13.13 20.13 20.23
C PHE A 362 -14.11 19.04 19.79
N ASP A 363 -15.38 19.40 19.67
CA ASP A 363 -16.41 18.47 19.20
C ASP A 363 -16.25 18.22 17.71
N GLN A 364 -15.89 19.25 16.92
CA GLN A 364 -15.54 19.08 15.51
C GLN A 364 -14.32 18.17 15.31
N PHE A 365 -13.26 18.36 16.12
CA PHE A 365 -12.09 17.48 16.10
C PHE A 365 -12.49 16.03 16.43
N LYS A 366 -13.33 15.83 17.45
CA LYS A 366 -13.79 14.49 17.82
C LYS A 366 -14.51 13.80 16.66
N ILE A 367 -15.42 14.51 15.97
CA ILE A 367 -16.14 13.97 14.81
C ILE A 367 -15.14 13.47 13.75
N TRP A 368 -14.17 14.30 13.34
CA TRP A 368 -13.20 13.89 12.33
C TRP A 368 -12.24 12.79 12.81
N PHE A 369 -11.89 12.79 14.09
CA PHE A 369 -11.05 11.75 14.67
C PHE A 369 -11.77 10.39 14.71
N ASP A 370 -13.05 10.37 15.06
CA ASP A 370 -13.89 9.17 15.03
C ASP A 370 -14.06 8.65 13.59
N GLU A 371 -14.21 9.54 12.60
CA GLU A 371 -14.27 9.18 11.18
C GLU A 371 -12.94 8.58 10.68
N ALA A 372 -11.80 9.14 11.10
CA ALA A 372 -10.48 8.59 10.80
C ALA A 372 -10.29 7.17 11.38
N LEU A 373 -10.82 6.92 12.59
CA LEU A 373 -10.84 5.59 13.19
C LEU A 373 -11.75 4.63 12.43
N ALA A 374 -12.96 5.07 12.06
CA ALA A 374 -13.94 4.25 11.34
C ALA A 374 -13.45 3.87 9.93
N ALA A 375 -12.70 4.74 9.27
CA ALA A 375 -12.06 4.46 7.99
C ALA A 375 -10.84 3.52 8.09
N GLY A 376 -10.42 3.15 9.30
CA GLY A 376 -9.33 2.20 9.51
C GLY A 376 -7.94 2.77 9.20
N LEU A 377 -7.78 4.11 9.26
CA LEU A 377 -6.50 4.75 9.01
C LEU A 377 -5.43 4.20 9.95
N ARG A 378 -4.21 4.07 9.44
CA ARG A 378 -3.06 3.68 10.24
C ARG A 378 -2.63 4.82 11.15
N GLU A 379 -2.64 4.57 12.47
CA GLU A 379 -2.22 5.52 13.52
C GLU A 379 -2.86 6.92 13.38
N PRO A 380 -4.21 7.05 13.43
CA PRO A 380 -4.89 8.34 13.24
C PRO A 380 -4.58 9.36 14.34
N ASN A 381 -4.02 8.90 15.47
CA ASN A 381 -3.54 9.72 16.57
C ASN A 381 -2.09 10.22 16.40
N ALA A 382 -1.42 9.90 15.29
CA ALA A 382 -0.12 10.48 14.97
C ALA A 382 -0.28 11.97 14.57
N MET A 383 0.56 12.82 15.15
CA MET A 383 0.56 14.26 14.88
C MET A 383 1.98 14.80 14.76
N ALA A 384 2.19 15.77 13.87
CA ALA A 384 3.42 16.54 13.82
C ALA A 384 3.39 17.57 14.96
N LEU A 385 4.40 17.54 15.83
CA LEU A 385 4.63 18.54 16.87
C LEU A 385 5.72 19.52 16.43
N SER A 386 5.32 20.76 16.22
CA SER A 386 6.16 21.88 15.83
C SER A 386 6.41 22.83 17.00
N THR A 387 7.69 23.08 17.28
CA THR A 387 8.16 23.91 18.40
C THR A 387 9.28 24.82 17.92
N VAL A 388 9.47 25.95 18.61
CA VAL A 388 10.48 26.96 18.31
C VAL A 388 11.14 27.38 19.62
N GLY A 389 12.47 27.27 19.71
CA GLY A 389 13.23 27.75 20.87
C GLY A 389 13.52 29.26 20.81
N LYS A 390 14.36 29.76 21.72
CA LYS A 390 14.73 31.19 21.72
C LYS A 390 15.53 31.65 20.51
N ASP A 391 16.11 30.71 19.75
CA ASP A 391 16.88 30.98 18.53
C ASP A 391 15.98 31.24 17.30
N GLY A 392 14.66 31.13 17.46
CA GLY A 392 13.68 31.34 16.39
C GLY A 392 13.65 30.22 15.35
N LYS A 393 14.38 29.11 15.54
CA LYS A 393 14.43 28.02 14.56
C LYS A 393 13.31 27.01 14.80
N PRO A 394 12.38 26.81 13.84
CA PRO A 394 11.35 25.80 13.98
C PRO A 394 11.94 24.39 13.87
N SER A 395 11.35 23.47 14.61
CA SER A 395 11.60 22.04 14.47
C SER A 395 10.30 21.25 14.53
N SER A 396 10.16 20.21 13.70
CA SER A 396 8.97 19.33 13.65
C SER A 396 9.36 17.86 13.87
N ARG A 397 8.50 17.08 14.51
CA ARG A 397 8.63 15.61 14.59
C ARG A 397 7.27 14.98 14.83
N ILE A 398 7.09 13.72 14.45
CA ILE A 398 5.87 12.98 14.78
C ILE A 398 5.89 12.58 16.25
N VAL A 399 4.75 12.76 16.91
CA VAL A 399 4.42 12.24 18.24
C VAL A 399 3.02 11.66 18.20
N LEU A 400 2.64 10.91 19.23
CA LEU A 400 1.30 10.31 19.33
C LEU A 400 0.47 11.07 20.36
N LEU A 401 -0.72 11.52 19.96
CA LEU A 401 -1.75 11.97 20.87
C LEU A 401 -2.18 10.82 21.79
N LYS A 402 -2.31 11.11 23.09
CA LYS A 402 -2.69 10.13 24.13
C LYS A 402 -4.01 10.44 24.84
N GLY A 403 -4.46 11.67 24.75
CA GLY A 403 -5.79 12.07 25.20
C GLY A 403 -6.07 13.50 24.76
N PHE A 404 -7.34 13.83 24.66
CA PHE A 404 -7.80 15.20 24.52
C PHE A 404 -9.13 15.36 25.23
N ASP A 405 -9.35 16.56 25.76
CA ASP A 405 -10.58 16.97 26.42
C ASP A 405 -10.71 18.50 26.25
N LYS A 406 -11.72 19.12 26.87
CA LYS A 406 -11.92 20.58 26.81
C LYS A 406 -10.74 21.40 27.40
N GLN A 407 -9.81 20.77 28.14
CA GLN A 407 -8.61 21.43 28.67
C GLN A 407 -7.44 21.40 27.68
N GLY A 408 -7.46 20.50 26.69
CA GLY A 408 -6.47 20.47 25.61
C GLY A 408 -6.03 19.08 25.16
N PHE A 409 -4.89 19.04 24.46
CA PHE A 409 -4.34 17.87 23.79
C PHE A 409 -3.07 17.38 24.48
N VAL A 410 -3.01 16.10 24.84
CA VAL A 410 -1.94 15.52 25.68
C VAL A 410 -1.06 14.54 24.92
N TRP A 411 0.26 14.71 25.05
CA TRP A 411 1.27 13.76 24.59
C TRP A 411 2.36 13.60 25.66
N TYR A 412 3.10 12.49 25.60
CA TYR A 412 4.15 12.17 26.58
C TYR A 412 5.51 12.04 25.91
N THR A 413 6.55 12.54 26.57
CA THR A 413 7.91 12.59 26.03
C THR A 413 8.95 12.64 27.15
N ASN A 414 10.22 12.52 26.78
CA ASN A 414 11.34 12.86 27.65
C ASN A 414 11.47 14.41 27.75
N TYR A 415 11.50 14.95 28.97
CA TYR A 415 11.68 16.36 29.29
C TYR A 415 13.08 16.91 28.98
N GLY A 416 14.07 16.04 28.75
CA GLY A 416 15.39 16.41 28.24
C GLY A 416 15.49 16.47 26.70
N SER A 417 14.41 16.12 25.99
CA SER A 417 14.40 16.14 24.52
C SER A 417 14.57 17.55 23.95
N ARG A 418 14.97 17.65 22.66
CA ARG A 418 15.02 18.94 21.95
C ARG A 418 13.70 19.71 22.06
N LYS A 419 12.55 19.03 21.85
CA LYS A 419 11.22 19.62 21.93
C LYS A 419 10.89 20.16 23.32
N ALA A 420 11.22 19.40 24.35
CA ALA A 420 10.97 19.82 25.73
C ALA A 420 11.84 21.03 26.13
N ARG A 421 13.09 21.10 25.65
CA ARG A 421 13.94 22.29 25.83
C ARG A 421 13.36 23.51 25.11
N GLU A 422 12.97 23.36 23.84
CA GLU A 422 12.30 24.44 23.09
C GLU A 422 11.03 24.93 23.81
N LEU A 423 10.18 24.01 24.31
CA LEU A 423 8.97 24.34 25.07
C LEU A 423 9.24 25.01 26.42
N SER A 424 10.37 24.71 27.06
CA SER A 424 10.76 25.39 28.30
C SER A 424 11.22 26.83 28.08
N GLU A 425 11.73 27.14 26.87
CA GLU A 425 12.12 28.50 26.49
C GLU A 425 10.95 29.30 25.89
N ASN A 426 10.04 28.61 25.18
CA ASN A 426 8.87 29.19 24.54
C ASN A 426 7.69 28.21 24.65
N PRO A 427 6.74 28.43 25.58
CA PRO A 427 5.66 27.49 25.88
C PRO A 427 4.52 27.58 24.85
N ARG A 428 4.85 27.58 23.56
CA ARG A 428 3.92 27.61 22.43
C ARG A 428 4.29 26.51 21.45
N ALA A 429 3.28 25.87 20.89
CA ALA A 429 3.46 24.86 19.86
C ALA A 429 2.31 24.86 18.86
N SER A 430 2.56 24.22 17.72
CA SER A 430 1.54 23.80 16.77
C SER A 430 1.55 22.28 16.67
N ILE A 431 0.36 21.67 16.68
CA ILE A 431 0.17 20.26 16.35
C ILE A 431 -0.66 20.15 15.07
N LEU A 432 -0.27 19.20 14.20
CA LEU A 432 -0.90 18.98 12.91
C LEU A 432 -1.21 17.50 12.72
N PHE A 433 -2.48 17.21 12.39
CA PHE A 433 -2.94 15.89 11.96
C PHE A 433 -3.11 15.91 10.44
N HIS A 434 -2.57 14.90 9.76
CA HIS A 434 -2.73 14.72 8.32
C HIS A 434 -3.33 13.35 8.05
N TRP A 435 -4.61 13.33 7.66
CA TRP A 435 -5.37 12.12 7.33
C TRP A 435 -5.53 12.04 5.81
N ASN A 436 -4.45 11.62 5.15
CA ASN A 436 -4.31 11.62 3.69
C ASN A 436 -5.47 10.90 2.99
N GLU A 437 -5.88 9.72 3.47
CA GLU A 437 -6.96 8.91 2.88
C GLU A 437 -8.33 9.60 2.95
N LEU A 438 -8.50 10.58 3.85
CA LEU A 438 -9.72 11.39 3.98
C LEU A 438 -9.56 12.80 3.39
N ASN A 439 -8.40 13.10 2.83
CA ASN A 439 -8.02 14.43 2.32
C ASN A 439 -8.23 15.53 3.37
N ARG A 440 -7.86 15.26 4.63
CA ARG A 440 -8.07 16.18 5.76
C ARG A 440 -6.79 16.54 6.46
N GLU A 441 -6.74 17.79 6.90
CA GLU A 441 -5.73 18.30 7.81
C GLU A 441 -6.40 19.06 8.96
N VAL A 442 -5.89 18.87 10.18
CA VAL A 442 -6.28 19.69 11.33
C VAL A 442 -5.04 20.30 11.95
N ARG A 443 -4.98 21.63 12.00
CA ARG A 443 -3.93 22.39 12.69
C ARG A 443 -4.48 22.95 13.99
N ILE A 444 -3.74 22.78 15.08
CA ILE A 444 -4.11 23.28 16.41
C ILE A 444 -2.91 24.01 16.99
N GLU A 445 -3.10 25.25 17.40
CA GLU A 445 -2.05 26.10 17.98
C GLU A 445 -2.45 26.52 19.38
N GLY A 446 -1.48 26.63 20.27
CA GLY A 446 -1.78 26.97 21.65
C GLY A 446 -0.58 27.06 22.57
N THR A 447 -0.88 27.32 23.84
CA THR A 447 0.11 27.32 24.93
C THR A 447 0.31 25.90 25.45
N VAL A 448 1.51 25.61 25.93
CA VAL A 448 1.88 24.26 26.38
C VAL A 448 2.31 24.28 27.84
N THR A 449 1.71 23.41 28.64
CA THR A 449 2.04 23.21 30.05
C THR A 449 2.37 21.74 30.32
N LYS A 450 3.15 21.47 31.37
CA LYS A 450 3.34 20.08 31.84
C LYS A 450 2.06 19.61 32.51
N VAL A 451 1.69 18.36 32.25
CA VAL A 451 0.61 17.72 33.02
C VAL A 451 1.08 17.44 34.46
N SER A 452 0.14 17.14 35.35
CA SER A 452 0.47 16.81 36.74
C SER A 452 1.40 15.58 36.83
N GLU A 453 2.19 15.51 37.91
CA GLU A 453 3.04 14.36 38.17
C GLU A 453 2.22 13.07 38.32
N GLU A 454 1.04 13.17 38.95
CA GLU A 454 0.08 12.06 39.09
C GLU A 454 -0.44 11.57 37.73
N GLU A 455 -0.81 12.48 36.83
CA GLU A 455 -1.23 12.13 35.46
C GLU A 455 -0.09 11.47 34.67
N SER A 456 1.14 11.99 34.83
CA SER A 456 2.34 11.40 34.23
C SER A 456 2.64 10.01 34.77
N LYS A 457 2.52 9.81 36.09
CA LYS A 457 2.73 8.52 36.76
C LYS A 457 1.69 7.50 36.33
N LYS A 458 0.40 7.86 36.37
CA LYS A 458 -0.71 7.00 35.94
C LYS A 458 -0.51 6.50 34.50
N TYR A 459 -0.20 7.39 33.57
CA TYR A 459 0.03 7.01 32.18
C TYR A 459 1.35 6.23 31.99
N PHE A 460 2.41 6.53 32.75
CA PHE A 460 3.64 5.74 32.68
C PHE A 460 3.40 4.26 33.02
N HIS A 461 2.69 4.00 34.12
CA HIS A 461 2.42 2.64 34.58
C HIS A 461 1.38 1.88 33.74
N SER A 462 0.56 2.57 32.94
CA SER A 462 -0.35 1.91 31.99
C SER A 462 0.37 1.40 30.73
N ARG A 463 1.63 1.79 30.49
CA ARG A 463 2.40 1.37 29.30
C ARG A 463 2.92 -0.06 29.47
N PRO A 464 3.12 -0.82 28.36
CA PRO A 464 3.79 -2.11 28.41
C PRO A 464 5.16 -2.02 29.09
N ARG A 465 5.58 -3.06 29.80
CA ARG A 465 6.83 -3.07 30.58
C ARG A 465 8.06 -2.68 29.75
N GLY A 466 8.19 -3.22 28.53
CA GLY A 466 9.27 -2.83 27.61
C GLY A 466 9.25 -1.35 27.20
N SER A 467 8.07 -0.75 27.10
CA SER A 467 7.91 0.70 26.86
C SER A 467 8.31 1.55 28.08
N GLN A 468 8.02 1.06 29.30
CA GLN A 468 8.47 1.70 30.54
C GLN A 468 10.01 1.70 30.59
N LEU A 469 10.65 0.54 30.38
CA LEU A 469 12.11 0.42 30.30
C LEU A 469 12.70 1.32 29.21
N GLY A 470 12.13 1.31 28.01
CA GLY A 470 12.58 2.15 26.91
C GLY A 470 12.56 3.66 27.22
N ALA A 471 11.60 4.12 28.03
CA ALA A 471 11.56 5.51 28.47
C ALA A 471 12.67 5.88 29.48
N ILE A 472 13.18 4.91 30.25
CA ILE A 472 14.32 5.12 31.15
C ILE A 472 15.63 5.18 30.36
N VAL A 473 15.85 4.20 29.46
CA VAL A 473 17.11 4.10 28.72
C VAL A 473 17.26 5.23 27.70
N SER A 474 16.15 5.65 27.09
CA SER A 474 16.18 6.66 26.03
C SER A 474 16.29 8.07 26.61
N LYS A 475 17.53 8.55 26.77
CA LYS A 475 17.87 9.98 26.88
C LYS A 475 17.62 10.66 25.53
N GLN A 476 16.35 10.84 25.18
CA GLN A 476 15.93 11.20 23.84
C GLN A 476 16.64 12.48 23.34
N SER A 477 17.17 12.46 22.12
CA SER A 477 17.90 13.56 21.46
C SER A 477 19.37 13.76 21.92
N THR A 478 19.94 12.84 22.71
CA THR A 478 21.40 12.82 22.97
C THR A 478 22.12 11.96 21.93
N VAL A 479 23.35 12.34 21.57
CA VAL A 479 24.22 11.53 20.72
C VAL A 479 24.63 10.26 21.47
N LEU A 480 24.54 9.11 20.80
CA LEU A 480 25.04 7.82 21.29
C LEU A 480 26.27 7.42 20.48
N PRO A 481 27.23 6.68 21.06
CA PRO A 481 28.40 6.21 20.33
C PRO A 481 28.00 5.21 19.22
N ASP A 482 27.08 4.29 19.53
CA ASP A 482 26.55 3.32 18.58
C ASP A 482 25.23 2.71 19.08
N ARG A 483 24.68 1.79 18.28
CA ARG A 483 23.45 1.05 18.57
C ARG A 483 23.58 0.13 19.79
N SER A 484 24.77 -0.39 20.09
CA SER A 484 24.98 -1.33 21.20
C SER A 484 24.78 -0.66 22.57
N ALA A 485 25.13 0.63 22.69
CA ALA A 485 24.99 1.37 23.94
C ALA A 485 23.55 1.36 24.49
N ILE A 486 22.54 1.56 23.63
CA ILE A 486 21.14 1.56 24.07
C ILE A 486 20.63 0.14 24.36
N TYR A 487 21.09 -0.88 23.62
CA TYR A 487 20.72 -2.27 23.87
C TYR A 487 21.30 -2.81 25.19
N ASN A 488 22.55 -2.47 25.49
CA ASN A 488 23.19 -2.91 26.72
C ASN A 488 22.49 -2.30 27.94
N ALA A 489 22.24 -0.99 27.91
CA ALA A 489 21.49 -0.31 28.98
C ALA A 489 20.04 -0.83 29.12
N TYR A 490 19.39 -1.22 28.02
CA TYR A 490 18.08 -1.88 28.08
C TYR A 490 18.16 -3.24 28.76
N LYS A 491 19.12 -4.10 28.38
CA LYS A 491 19.31 -5.43 28.99
C LYS A 491 19.62 -5.34 30.49
N GLU A 492 20.44 -4.37 30.90
CA GLU A 492 20.74 -4.12 32.32
C GLU A 492 19.48 -3.78 33.12
N LEU A 493 18.61 -2.92 32.59
CA LEU A 493 17.34 -2.61 33.26
C LEU A 493 16.36 -3.78 33.22
N GLU A 494 16.28 -4.52 32.12
CA GLU A 494 15.45 -5.72 32.02
C GLU A 494 15.85 -6.77 33.07
N GLN A 495 17.16 -6.99 33.27
CA GLN A 495 17.68 -7.83 34.35
C GLN A 495 17.38 -7.25 35.73
N LYS A 496 17.58 -5.94 35.94
CA LYS A 496 17.29 -5.27 37.23
C LYS A 496 15.83 -5.42 37.64
N TYR A 497 14.90 -5.37 36.68
CA TYR A 497 13.46 -5.47 36.91
C TYR A 497 12.90 -6.84 36.49
N CYS A 498 13.70 -7.92 36.47
CA CYS A 498 13.23 -9.23 36.04
C CYS A 498 12.21 -9.86 37.01
N ASN A 499 12.31 -9.55 38.30
CA ASN A 499 11.47 -10.11 39.38
C ASN A 499 10.04 -9.52 39.43
N GLY A 500 9.59 -8.85 38.38
CA GLY A 500 8.25 -8.24 38.33
C GLY A 500 8.09 -6.94 39.13
N THR A 501 9.14 -6.46 39.80
CA THR A 501 9.14 -5.21 40.59
C THR A 501 8.64 -4.02 39.77
N GLU A 502 7.93 -3.09 40.41
CA GLU A 502 7.43 -1.90 39.73
C GLU A 502 8.58 -1.04 39.21
N ILE A 503 8.50 -0.63 37.95
CA ILE A 503 9.48 0.26 37.33
C ILE A 503 9.07 1.69 37.69
N PRO A 504 9.90 2.48 38.40
CA PRO A 504 9.55 3.85 38.73
C PRO A 504 9.55 4.73 37.47
N LYS A 505 8.60 5.65 37.39
CA LYS A 505 8.62 6.70 36.36
C LYS A 505 9.85 7.61 36.57
N PRO A 506 10.69 7.83 35.56
CA PRO A 506 11.77 8.81 35.66
C PRO A 506 11.26 10.25 35.82
N GLU A 507 11.98 11.08 36.58
CA GLU A 507 11.68 12.52 36.74
C GLU A 507 11.75 13.27 35.40
N TYR A 508 12.63 12.86 34.50
CA TYR A 508 12.80 13.44 33.17
C TYR A 508 11.79 12.93 32.14
N TRP A 509 10.71 12.25 32.55
CA TRP A 509 9.67 11.77 31.65
C TRP A 509 8.29 12.15 32.15
N GLY A 510 7.42 12.61 31.23
CA GLY A 510 6.05 12.94 31.55
C GLY A 510 5.30 13.57 30.39
N GLY A 511 4.11 14.11 30.70
CA GLY A 511 3.18 14.64 29.72
C GLY A 511 3.26 16.16 29.54
N TYR A 512 2.95 16.61 28.33
CA TYR A 512 2.63 17.98 28.02
C TYR A 512 1.19 18.07 27.53
N ARG A 513 0.52 19.19 27.84
CA ARG A 513 -0.81 19.55 27.39
C ARG A 513 -0.72 20.84 26.58
N LEU A 514 -1.27 20.82 25.36
CA LEU A 514 -1.50 22.02 24.57
C LEU A 514 -2.93 22.50 24.83
N THR A 515 -3.08 23.71 25.37
CA THR A 515 -4.36 24.41 25.49
C THR A 515 -4.58 25.24 24.22
N PRO A 516 -5.55 24.88 23.37
CA PRO A 516 -5.73 25.52 22.08
C PRO A 516 -6.18 26.97 22.21
N THR A 517 -5.60 27.82 21.38
CA THR A 517 -6.09 29.19 21.11
C THR A 517 -6.59 29.32 19.68
N LEU A 518 -6.31 28.34 18.82
CA LEU A 518 -6.70 28.31 17.42
C LEU A 518 -6.84 26.86 16.95
N PHE A 519 -7.88 26.62 16.13
CA PHE A 519 -7.99 25.42 15.29
C PHE A 519 -8.14 25.84 13.83
N GLU A 520 -7.63 25.04 12.92
CA GLU A 520 -7.92 25.12 11.49
C GLU A 520 -8.29 23.73 10.99
N PHE A 521 -9.43 23.63 10.33
CA PHE A 521 -9.89 22.42 9.65
C PHE A 521 -9.78 22.66 8.15
N TRP A 522 -9.01 21.81 7.48
CA TRP A 522 -8.78 21.85 6.04
C TRP A 522 -9.32 20.57 5.40
N GLN A 523 -10.06 20.73 4.30
CA GLN A 523 -10.63 19.63 3.52
C GLN A 523 -10.27 19.79 2.03
N GLY A 524 -9.64 18.75 1.48
CA GLY A 524 -9.22 18.71 0.08
C GLY A 524 -10.41 18.71 -0.89
N GLN A 525 -10.30 19.49 -1.97
CA GLN A 525 -11.34 19.65 -3.01
C GLN A 525 -10.71 19.46 -4.41
N PRO A 526 -11.47 19.02 -5.43
CA PRO A 526 -10.91 18.69 -6.75
C PRO A 526 -10.26 19.88 -7.45
N SER A 527 -10.81 21.08 -7.26
CA SER A 527 -10.39 22.31 -7.94
C SER A 527 -9.20 23.03 -7.28
N ARG A 528 -8.66 22.48 -6.18
CA ARG A 528 -7.74 23.17 -5.25
C ARG A 528 -8.34 24.36 -4.50
N LEU A 529 -9.62 24.65 -4.71
CA LEU A 529 -10.35 25.57 -3.86
C LEU A 529 -10.75 24.83 -2.58
N HIS A 530 -9.75 24.49 -1.77
CA HIS A 530 -9.91 23.74 -0.54
C HIS A 530 -10.77 24.48 0.46
N ASP A 531 -11.56 23.74 1.23
CA ASP A 531 -12.32 24.33 2.32
C ASP A 531 -11.42 24.49 3.53
N ARG A 532 -11.37 25.71 4.07
CA ARG A 532 -10.58 26.05 5.26
C ARG A 532 -11.43 26.83 6.24
N LEU A 533 -11.68 26.22 7.40
CA LEU A 533 -12.41 26.86 8.50
C LEU A 533 -11.49 27.02 9.70
N GLN A 534 -11.32 28.25 10.15
CA GLN A 534 -10.53 28.61 11.32
C GLN A 534 -11.45 28.92 12.49
N TYR A 535 -11.05 28.45 13.67
CA TYR A 535 -11.68 28.76 14.94
C TYR A 535 -10.72 29.60 15.76
N THR A 536 -11.16 30.78 16.18
CA THR A 536 -10.42 31.66 17.09
C THR A 536 -11.27 32.01 18.31
N ILE A 537 -10.63 32.29 19.44
CA ILE A 537 -11.34 32.74 20.64
C ILE A 537 -11.67 34.22 20.49
N ARG A 538 -12.95 34.58 20.61
CA ARG A 538 -13.40 35.96 20.81
C ARG A 538 -14.03 36.14 22.17
N GLU A 539 -13.80 37.32 22.75
CA GLU A 539 -14.51 37.78 23.93
C GLU A 539 -15.68 38.68 23.51
N ALA A 540 -16.89 38.33 23.94
CA ALA A 540 -18.07 39.16 23.81
C ALA A 540 -18.85 39.09 25.13
N GLU A 541 -19.22 40.26 25.68
CA GLU A 541 -20.05 40.37 26.89
C GLU A 541 -19.51 39.58 28.11
N GLY A 542 -18.18 39.50 28.25
CA GLY A 542 -17.54 38.78 29.36
C GLY A 542 -17.57 37.25 29.22
N LYS A 543 -17.98 36.71 28.06
CA LYS A 543 -17.91 35.30 27.73
C LYS A 543 -16.93 35.06 26.59
N GLN A 544 -16.08 34.05 26.74
CA GLN A 544 -15.24 33.53 25.65
C GLN A 544 -16.07 32.56 24.80
N ALA A 545 -16.07 32.79 23.49
CA ALA A 545 -16.72 31.93 22.51
C ALA A 545 -15.79 31.70 21.31
N TRP A 546 -15.96 30.56 20.66
CA TRP A 546 -15.25 30.28 19.41
C TRP A 546 -15.96 30.98 18.24
N LEU A 547 -15.22 31.76 17.48
CA LEU A 547 -15.63 32.35 16.21
C LEU A 547 -15.14 31.45 15.07
N ILE A 548 -16.01 31.18 14.10
CA ILE A 548 -15.69 30.41 12.90
C ILE A 548 -15.52 31.37 11.72
N GLU A 549 -14.39 31.29 11.03
CA GLU A 549 -14.07 32.11 9.87
C GLU A 549 -13.56 31.23 8.72
N ARG A 550 -13.98 31.53 7.49
CA ARG A 550 -13.47 30.87 6.29
C ARG A 550 -12.19 31.54 5.82
N LEU A 551 -11.17 30.74 5.57
CA LEU A 551 -9.91 31.19 4.98
C LEU A 551 -9.90 30.89 3.49
N ALA A 552 -9.19 31.73 2.73
CA ALA A 552 -8.88 31.42 1.33
C ALA A 552 -7.91 30.22 1.26
N PRO A 553 -8.08 29.31 0.29
CA PRO A 553 -7.20 28.15 0.08
C PRO A 553 -5.81 28.53 -0.42
#